data_AF-A0A7J3I7J7-F1
#
_entry.id   AF-A0A7J3I7J7-F1
#
_cell.length_a   1.000
_cell.length_b   1.000
_cell.length_c   1.000
_cell.angle_alpha   90.00
_cell.angle_beta   90.00
_cell.angle_gamma   90.00
#
_symmetry.space_group_name_H-M   'P 1'
#
loop_
_entity.id
_entity.type
_entity.pdbx_description
1 polymer ?
#
loop_
_entity_poly.entity_id
_entity_poly.type
_entity_poly.pdbx_seq_one_letter_code
_entity_poly.pdbx_strand_id
1 'polypeptide(L)'
;MNIKRLRIMAAVNVWGEILRSNILNREDVINIIKDVYKNMNVEPIRGASSPSDIYDKEMITIYVIGKWGLGLDKEVPIEIINSLFNKEMLFEKLYNNIMQASTRDEACRNIEEICKSIDEAFIARVLRFVFTLYYFSFIDYKTMIASIKKLYILFPEFQETTRRFVKFVIAYEVGSRISSGKIRTDMELSMAKNVIALDIGIPKALPSTNYIVEVSRHFFTLQENILKSLKTSSAEKEIEVGKND
;
A
#
# COMPACT_ATOMS: atom_id res chain seq x y z
N MET A 1 -1.86 -3.25 -20.37
CA MET A 1 -3.12 -2.83 -19.73
C MET A 1 -2.79 -2.06 -18.46
N ASN A 2 -3.38 -0.89 -18.22
CA ASN A 2 -3.02 -0.07 -17.05
C ASN A 2 -3.75 -0.58 -15.80
N ILE A 3 -3.03 -1.34 -14.95
CA ILE A 3 -3.58 -1.97 -13.73
C ILE A 3 -4.19 -0.94 -12.78
N LYS A 4 -3.56 0.24 -12.63
CA LYS A 4 -4.08 1.33 -11.80
C LYS A 4 -5.45 1.80 -12.27
N ARG A 5 -5.63 2.01 -13.58
CA ARG A 5 -6.91 2.43 -14.17
C ARG A 5 -8.00 1.38 -13.95
N LEU A 6 -7.66 0.09 -14.08
CA LEU A 6 -8.61 -0.99 -13.81
C LEU A 6 -9.06 -1.05 -12.36
N ARG A 7 -8.15 -0.86 -11.39
CA ARG A 7 -8.50 -0.79 -9.97
C ARG A 7 -9.43 0.39 -9.66
N ILE A 8 -9.21 1.55 -10.29
CA ILE A 8 -10.13 2.69 -10.16
C ILE A 8 -11.52 2.31 -10.70
N MET A 9 -11.60 1.73 -11.90
CA MET A 9 -12.87 1.31 -12.49
C MET A 9 -13.58 0.26 -11.61
N ALA A 10 -12.84 -0.70 -11.06
CA ALA A 10 -13.40 -1.68 -10.13
C ALA A 10 -13.95 -1.01 -8.87
N ALA A 11 -13.22 -0.08 -8.27
CA ALA A 11 -13.71 0.66 -7.11
C ALA A 11 -14.96 1.50 -7.40
N VAL A 12 -15.04 2.13 -8.57
CA VAL A 12 -16.24 2.86 -9.02
C VAL A 12 -17.42 1.89 -9.19
N ASN A 13 -17.21 0.72 -9.79
CA ASN A 13 -18.25 -0.29 -9.94
C ASN A 13 -18.74 -0.82 -8.59
N VAL A 14 -17.83 -1.06 -7.64
CA VAL A 14 -18.17 -1.44 -6.26
C VAL A 14 -19.07 -0.37 -5.62
N TRP A 15 -18.72 0.91 -5.73
CA TRP A 15 -19.59 1.99 -5.23
C TRP A 15 -20.95 2.03 -5.94
N GLY A 16 -20.99 1.79 -7.25
CA GLY A 16 -22.24 1.65 -7.99
C GLY A 16 -23.15 0.55 -7.44
N GLU A 17 -22.59 -0.60 -7.04
CA GLU A 17 -23.35 -1.66 -6.38
C GLU A 17 -23.78 -1.29 -4.95
N ILE A 18 -22.89 -0.67 -4.16
CA ILE A 18 -23.19 -0.21 -2.79
C ILE A 18 -24.34 0.79 -2.80
N LEU A 19 -24.37 1.73 -3.74
CA LEU A 19 -25.40 2.77 -3.80
C LEU A 19 -26.75 2.27 -4.32
N ARG A 20 -26.75 1.21 -5.12
CA ARG A 20 -27.99 0.57 -5.62
C ARG A 20 -28.60 -0.40 -4.62
N SER A 21 -27.77 -0.96 -3.76
CA SER A 21 -28.16 -1.98 -2.81
C SER A 21 -28.37 -1.32 -1.44
N ASN A 22 -29.43 -1.67 -0.70
CA ASN A 22 -29.61 -1.20 0.69
C ASN A 22 -28.65 -1.95 1.65
N ILE A 23 -27.34 -1.89 1.37
CA ILE A 23 -26.30 -2.60 2.12
C ILE A 23 -25.94 -1.81 3.36
N LEU A 24 -26.00 -2.51 4.50
CA LEU A 24 -25.78 -1.91 5.81
C LEU A 24 -24.64 -2.59 6.58
N ASN A 25 -23.98 -3.60 6.00
CA ASN A 25 -22.88 -4.29 6.67
C ASN A 25 -21.64 -4.43 5.77
N ARG A 26 -20.50 -4.54 6.43
CA ARG A 26 -19.17 -4.62 5.81
C ARG A 26 -18.95 -5.92 5.03
N GLU A 27 -19.51 -7.04 5.48
CA GLU A 27 -19.29 -8.34 4.84
C GLU A 27 -19.90 -8.38 3.44
N ASP A 28 -21.07 -7.77 3.27
CA ASP A 28 -21.72 -7.62 1.97
C ASP A 28 -20.87 -6.79 1.02
N VAL A 29 -20.27 -5.69 1.50
CA VAL A 29 -19.34 -4.89 0.68
C VAL A 29 -18.13 -5.72 0.27
N ILE A 30 -17.56 -6.51 1.19
CA ILE A 30 -16.44 -7.40 0.88
C ILE A 30 -16.82 -8.41 -0.22
N ASN A 31 -18.04 -8.94 -0.19
CA ASN A 31 -18.53 -9.85 -1.23
C ASN A 31 -18.71 -9.16 -2.57
N ILE A 32 -19.24 -7.93 -2.59
CA ILE A 32 -19.28 -7.10 -3.80
C ILE A 32 -17.89 -6.88 -4.37
N ILE A 33 -16.91 -6.54 -3.53
CA ILE A 33 -15.52 -6.35 -3.98
C ILE A 33 -15.02 -7.62 -4.65
N LYS A 34 -15.21 -8.80 -4.03
CA LYS A 34 -14.80 -10.08 -4.60
C LYS A 34 -15.43 -10.32 -5.98
N ASP A 35 -16.72 -10.10 -6.10
CA ASP A 35 -17.46 -10.36 -7.34
C ASP A 35 -17.04 -9.40 -8.45
N VAL A 36 -16.95 -8.10 -8.15
CA VAL A 36 -16.48 -7.09 -9.12
C VAL A 36 -15.05 -7.37 -9.56
N TYR A 37 -14.14 -7.65 -8.62
CA TYR A 37 -12.73 -7.91 -8.92
C TYR A 37 -12.57 -9.20 -9.75
N LYS A 38 -13.32 -10.25 -9.42
CA LYS A 38 -13.34 -11.50 -10.20
C LYS A 38 -13.86 -11.26 -11.61
N ASN A 39 -14.98 -10.56 -11.77
CA ASN A 39 -15.60 -10.29 -13.07
C ASN A 39 -14.74 -9.40 -13.96
N MET A 40 -13.98 -8.48 -13.36
CA MET A 40 -13.08 -7.58 -14.09
C MET A 40 -11.65 -8.11 -14.24
N ASN A 41 -11.36 -9.29 -13.71
CA ASN A 41 -10.01 -9.86 -13.63
C ASN A 41 -8.98 -8.88 -13.02
N VAL A 42 -9.36 -8.26 -11.89
CA VAL A 42 -8.55 -7.30 -11.14
C VAL A 42 -8.09 -7.94 -9.83
N GLU A 43 -6.80 -7.80 -9.50
CA GLU A 43 -6.29 -8.20 -8.19
C GLU A 43 -6.29 -7.03 -7.19
N PRO A 44 -6.58 -7.28 -5.90
CA PRO A 44 -6.33 -6.35 -4.81
C PRO A 44 -4.88 -5.84 -4.76
N ILE A 45 -4.67 -4.69 -4.13
CA ILE A 45 -3.31 -4.20 -3.87
C ILE A 45 -2.65 -5.17 -2.88
N ARG A 46 -1.48 -5.75 -3.20
CA ARG A 46 -0.76 -6.64 -2.28
C ARG A 46 0.74 -6.60 -2.48
N GLY A 47 1.48 -7.03 -1.45
CA GLY A 47 2.89 -7.40 -1.58
C GLY A 47 3.02 -8.83 -2.12
N ALA A 48 4.11 -9.50 -1.75
CA ALA A 48 4.36 -10.90 -2.13
C ALA A 48 3.24 -11.86 -1.66
N SER A 49 2.79 -11.72 -0.41
CA SER A 49 1.77 -12.62 0.16
C SER A 49 0.35 -12.31 -0.31
N SER A 50 -0.50 -13.36 -0.33
CA SER A 50 -1.94 -13.26 -0.54
C SER A 50 -2.69 -13.72 0.71
N PRO A 51 -2.90 -12.83 1.70
CA PRO A 51 -3.55 -13.21 2.95
C PRO A 51 -5.06 -13.43 2.77
N SER A 52 -5.68 -14.23 3.65
CA SER A 52 -7.11 -14.55 3.58
C SER A 52 -8.02 -13.31 3.74
N ASP A 53 -7.55 -12.30 4.46
CA ASP A 53 -8.24 -11.03 4.69
C ASP A 53 -7.95 -9.97 3.60
N ILE A 54 -7.43 -10.37 2.42
CA ILE A 54 -7.00 -9.43 1.38
C ILE A 54 -8.13 -8.50 0.90
N TYR A 55 -9.37 -9.00 0.82
CA TYR A 55 -10.52 -8.19 0.41
C TYR A 55 -11.00 -7.24 1.52
N ASP A 56 -10.85 -7.60 2.80
CA ASP A 56 -11.05 -6.65 3.92
C ASP A 56 -10.03 -5.52 3.84
N LYS A 57 -8.78 -5.82 3.47
CA LYS A 57 -7.73 -4.82 3.23
C LYS A 57 -7.98 -3.96 1.99
N GLU A 58 -8.77 -4.46 1.03
CA GLU A 58 -9.12 -3.72 -0.19
C GLU A 58 -10.24 -2.70 0.04
N MET A 59 -10.96 -2.78 1.17
CA MET A 59 -11.87 -1.73 1.64
C MET A 59 -11.18 -0.36 1.71
N ILE A 60 -9.88 -0.32 2.00
CA ILE A 60 -9.07 0.92 1.96
C ILE A 60 -9.09 1.55 0.56
N THR A 61 -8.92 0.76 -0.50
CA THR A 61 -9.00 1.25 -1.88
C THR A 61 -10.38 1.81 -2.18
N ILE A 62 -11.43 1.08 -1.81
CA ILE A 62 -12.82 1.48 -2.04
C ILE A 62 -13.11 2.79 -1.32
N TYR A 63 -12.73 2.91 -0.05
CA TYR A 63 -12.89 4.12 0.74
C TYR A 63 -12.14 5.31 0.14
N VAL A 64 -10.86 5.14 -0.19
CA VAL A 64 -10.02 6.20 -0.77
C VAL A 64 -10.61 6.69 -2.09
N ILE A 65 -10.99 5.78 -3.00
CA ILE A 65 -11.60 6.19 -4.27
C ILE A 65 -12.95 6.86 -4.06
N GLY A 66 -13.79 6.36 -3.16
CA GLY A 66 -15.10 6.93 -2.87
C GLY A 66 -15.01 8.35 -2.31
N LYS A 67 -14.21 8.53 -1.26
CA LYS A 67 -14.06 9.84 -0.62
C LYS A 67 -13.19 10.79 -1.44
N TRP A 68 -11.95 10.41 -1.72
CA TRP A 68 -10.96 11.32 -2.31
C TRP A 68 -11.10 11.44 -3.83
N GLY A 69 -11.59 10.40 -4.50
CA GLY A 69 -11.78 10.39 -5.95
C GLY A 69 -13.16 10.88 -6.39
N LEU A 70 -14.22 10.42 -5.71
CA LEU A 70 -15.61 10.68 -6.10
C LEU A 70 -16.31 11.74 -5.24
N GLY A 71 -15.75 12.15 -4.09
CA GLY A 71 -16.37 13.13 -3.21
C GLY A 71 -17.62 12.64 -2.48
N LEU A 72 -17.78 11.31 -2.34
CA LEU A 72 -18.98 10.69 -1.77
C LEU A 72 -19.19 11.01 -0.30
N ASP A 73 -18.17 11.50 0.41
CA ASP A 73 -18.31 12.00 1.78
C ASP A 73 -19.23 13.22 1.90
N LYS A 74 -19.53 13.89 0.78
CA LYS A 74 -20.46 15.03 0.70
C LYS A 74 -21.83 14.65 0.16
N GLU A 75 -21.94 13.52 -0.53
CA GLU A 75 -23.15 13.10 -1.26
C GLU A 75 -23.89 11.94 -0.57
N VAL A 76 -23.15 11.05 0.09
CA VAL A 76 -23.69 9.88 0.78
C VAL A 76 -23.88 10.20 2.26
N PRO A 77 -25.02 9.83 2.88
CA PRO A 77 -25.24 9.98 4.31
C PRO A 77 -24.07 9.41 5.13
N ILE A 78 -23.60 10.20 6.10
CA ILE A 78 -22.43 9.85 6.91
C ILE A 78 -22.64 8.56 7.71
N GLU A 79 -23.88 8.23 8.06
CA GLU A 79 -24.25 7.01 8.76
C GLU A 79 -23.93 5.76 7.91
N ILE A 80 -24.18 5.82 6.60
CA ILE A 80 -23.85 4.73 5.67
C ILE A 80 -22.33 4.58 5.60
N ILE A 81 -21.60 5.67 5.36
CA ILE A 81 -20.13 5.63 5.28
C ILE A 81 -19.55 5.08 6.59
N ASN A 82 -20.02 5.55 7.74
CA ASN A 82 -19.55 5.11 9.04
C ASN A 82 -19.87 3.64 9.30
N SER A 83 -21.04 3.15 8.91
CA SER A 83 -21.41 1.74 9.08
C SER A 83 -20.52 0.78 8.27
N LEU A 84 -20.14 1.18 7.04
CA LEU A 84 -19.40 0.32 6.11
C LEU A 84 -17.87 0.45 6.26
N PHE A 85 -17.40 1.69 6.49
CA PHE A 85 -16.01 2.09 6.41
C PHE A 85 -15.46 2.67 7.73
N ASN A 86 -16.06 2.34 8.87
CA ASN A 86 -15.57 2.79 10.18
C ASN A 86 -14.05 2.60 10.35
N LYS A 87 -13.50 1.43 10.01
CA LYS A 87 -12.07 1.14 10.11
C LYS A 87 -11.23 2.07 9.25
N GLU A 88 -11.63 2.27 7.99
CA GLU A 88 -10.92 3.14 7.05
C GLU A 88 -10.95 4.60 7.49
N MET A 89 -12.09 5.05 8.04
CA MET A 89 -12.20 6.37 8.67
C MET A 89 -11.23 6.52 9.86
N LEU A 90 -11.03 5.46 10.67
CA LEU A 90 -10.04 5.50 11.75
C LEU A 90 -8.61 5.59 11.22
N PHE A 91 -8.28 4.86 10.14
CA PHE A 91 -6.96 4.95 9.51
C PHE A 91 -6.69 6.36 8.97
N GLU A 92 -7.69 6.98 8.34
CA GLU A 92 -7.58 8.35 7.87
C GLU A 92 -7.42 9.35 9.01
N LYS A 93 -8.21 9.22 10.08
CA LYS A 93 -8.09 10.06 11.27
C LYS A 93 -6.68 9.96 11.86
N LEU A 94 -6.14 8.75 12.03
CA LEU A 94 -4.77 8.56 12.49
C LEU A 94 -3.76 9.19 11.52
N TYR A 95 -3.90 8.98 10.21
CA TYR A 95 -3.04 9.61 9.20
C TYR A 95 -3.01 11.13 9.34
N ASN A 96 -4.18 11.78 9.39
CA ASN A 96 -4.29 13.23 9.52
C ASN A 96 -3.67 13.72 10.84
N ASN A 97 -3.93 13.02 11.95
CA ASN A 97 -3.35 13.33 13.24
C ASN A 97 -1.83 13.19 13.26
N ILE A 98 -1.26 12.13 12.67
CA ILE A 98 0.20 11.99 12.53
C ILE A 98 0.79 13.15 11.75
N MET A 99 0.12 13.58 10.68
CA MET A 99 0.60 14.68 9.87
C MET A 99 0.63 16.00 10.64
N GLN A 100 -0.31 16.21 11.56
CA GLN A 100 -0.41 17.43 12.38
C GLN A 100 0.41 17.37 13.68
N ALA A 101 0.52 16.19 14.29
CA ALA A 101 1.15 16.02 15.59
C ALA A 101 2.67 16.17 15.54
N SER A 102 3.19 16.72 16.64
CA SER A 102 4.63 16.85 16.91
C SER A 102 5.15 15.74 17.83
N THR A 103 4.29 15.12 18.64
CA THR A 103 4.66 14.06 19.60
C THR A 103 3.74 12.85 19.51
N ARG A 104 4.21 11.69 20.01
CA ARG A 104 3.40 10.46 20.07
C ARG A 104 2.18 10.66 20.96
N ASP A 105 2.38 11.28 22.12
CA ASP A 105 1.29 11.53 23.06
C ASP A 105 0.26 12.44 22.40
N GLU A 106 0.64 13.55 21.76
CA GLU A 106 -0.30 14.36 20.98
C GLU A 106 -1.03 13.56 19.89
N ALA A 107 -0.33 12.71 19.13
CA ALA A 107 -0.96 11.87 18.12
C ALA A 107 -1.98 10.90 18.76
N CYS A 108 -1.63 10.24 19.87
CA CYS A 108 -2.53 9.34 20.60
C CYS A 108 -3.68 10.08 21.30
N ARG A 109 -3.42 11.28 21.82
CA ARG A 109 -4.40 12.15 22.48
C ARG A 109 -5.43 12.69 21.52
N ASN A 110 -5.02 13.12 20.34
CA ASN A 110 -5.97 13.51 19.30
C ASN A 110 -6.79 12.31 18.75
N ILE A 111 -6.46 11.10 19.20
CA ILE A 111 -7.11 9.83 18.90
C ILE A 111 -7.71 9.24 20.21
N GLU A 112 -7.79 10.01 21.31
CA GLU A 112 -8.12 9.56 22.68
C GLU A 112 -9.45 8.80 22.80
N GLU A 113 -10.34 8.93 21.81
CA GLU A 113 -11.63 8.21 21.79
C GLU A 113 -11.65 6.96 20.89
N ILE A 114 -10.59 6.71 20.11
CA ILE A 114 -10.60 5.82 18.95
C ILE A 114 -9.79 4.54 19.14
N CYS A 115 -8.63 4.61 19.79
CA CYS A 115 -7.73 3.46 19.92
C CYS A 115 -7.63 3.00 21.37
N LYS A 116 -8.47 2.01 21.74
CA LYS A 116 -8.29 1.26 22.99
C LYS A 116 -6.91 0.55 23.03
N SER A 117 -6.39 0.21 21.86
CA SER A 117 -5.01 -0.21 21.63
C SER A 117 -4.61 0.05 20.17
N ILE A 118 -3.34 0.35 19.94
CA ILE A 118 -2.72 0.32 18.62
C ILE A 118 -1.90 -0.96 18.56
N ASP A 119 -2.05 -1.74 17.49
CA ASP A 119 -1.32 -2.98 17.27
C ASP A 119 -0.60 -3.00 15.91
N GLU A 120 0.13 -4.09 15.66
CA GLU A 120 0.89 -4.28 14.43
C GLU A 120 0.00 -4.20 13.17
N ALA A 121 -1.18 -4.82 13.24
CA ALA A 121 -2.12 -4.91 12.13
C ALA A 121 -2.71 -3.53 11.79
N PHE A 122 -3.01 -2.73 12.81
CA PHE A 122 -3.50 -1.37 12.66
C PHE A 122 -2.47 -0.47 11.98
N ILE A 123 -1.22 -0.48 12.45
CA ILE A 123 -0.13 0.30 11.81
C ILE A 123 0.10 -0.14 10.36
N ALA A 124 0.08 -1.45 10.08
CA ALA A 124 0.20 -1.96 8.72
C ALA A 124 -0.92 -1.44 7.80
N ARG A 125 -2.16 -1.33 8.31
CA ARG A 125 -3.31 -0.80 7.57
C ARG A 125 -3.24 0.72 7.36
N VAL A 126 -2.71 1.46 8.32
CA VAL A 126 -2.47 2.91 8.17
C VAL A 126 -1.39 3.17 7.13
N LEU A 127 -0.29 2.43 7.18
CA LEU A 127 0.76 2.48 6.15
C LEU A 127 0.17 2.15 4.76
N ARG A 128 -0.67 1.12 4.66
CA ARG A 128 -1.40 0.79 3.43
C ARG A 128 -2.30 1.92 2.97
N PHE A 129 -3.01 2.59 3.88
CA PHE A 129 -3.84 3.75 3.56
C PHE A 129 -3.00 4.88 2.95
N VAL A 130 -1.87 5.24 3.57
CA VAL A 130 -0.92 6.23 3.06
C VAL A 130 -0.42 5.85 1.67
N PHE A 131 0.01 4.61 1.47
CA PHE A 131 0.44 4.14 0.15
C PHE A 131 -0.70 4.16 -0.87
N THR A 132 -1.94 3.89 -0.47
CA THR A 132 -3.10 3.90 -1.37
C THR A 132 -3.38 5.31 -1.87
N LEU A 133 -3.31 6.32 -0.98
CA LEU A 133 -3.37 7.73 -1.37
C LEU A 133 -2.28 8.09 -2.38
N TYR A 134 -1.04 7.67 -2.12
CA TYR A 134 0.09 7.90 -3.02
C TYR A 134 -0.09 7.19 -4.37
N TYR A 135 -0.46 5.90 -4.33
CA TYR A 135 -0.65 5.05 -5.49
C TYR A 135 -1.69 5.64 -6.44
N PHE A 136 -2.77 6.21 -5.91
CA PHE A 136 -3.80 6.89 -6.70
C PHE A 136 -3.53 8.38 -6.95
N SER A 137 -2.37 8.90 -6.51
CA SER A 137 -1.91 10.27 -6.75
C SER A 137 -2.73 11.35 -6.02
N PHE A 138 -3.36 11.01 -4.90
CA PHE A 138 -3.98 11.98 -3.98
C PHE A 138 -2.95 12.68 -3.10
N ILE A 139 -1.80 12.05 -2.88
CA ILE A 139 -0.63 12.67 -2.25
C ILE A 139 0.61 12.41 -3.10
N ASP A 140 1.60 13.29 -3.00
CA ASP A 140 2.89 13.12 -3.66
C ASP A 140 3.83 12.17 -2.89
N TYR A 141 4.93 11.79 -3.54
CA TYR A 141 5.95 10.91 -2.97
C TYR A 141 6.57 11.50 -1.69
N LYS A 142 6.81 12.82 -1.65
CA LYS A 142 7.45 13.48 -0.51
C LYS A 142 6.56 13.40 0.73
N THR A 143 5.26 13.61 0.55
CA THR A 143 4.23 13.48 1.58
C THR A 143 4.16 12.04 2.08
N MET A 144 4.11 11.05 1.19
CA MET A 144 4.15 9.63 1.58
C MET A 144 5.38 9.32 2.46
N ILE A 145 6.58 9.74 2.05
CA ILE A 145 7.80 9.49 2.81
C ILE A 145 7.77 10.19 4.17
N ALA A 146 7.28 11.43 4.23
CA ALA A 146 7.12 12.15 5.49
C ALA A 146 6.18 11.40 6.45
N SER A 147 5.05 10.87 5.96
CA SER A 147 4.11 10.09 6.77
C SER A 147 4.73 8.80 7.30
N ILE A 148 5.46 8.06 6.46
CA ILE A 148 6.16 6.83 6.87
C ILE A 148 7.23 7.12 7.93
N LYS A 149 8.03 8.18 7.75
CA LYS A 149 9.05 8.60 8.72
C LYS A 149 8.43 8.99 10.05
N LYS A 150 7.34 9.76 10.03
CA LYS A 150 6.62 10.12 11.26
C LYS A 150 6.08 8.89 11.97
N LEU A 151 5.44 7.95 11.25
CA LEU A 151 4.98 6.68 11.82
C LEU A 151 6.12 5.90 12.49
N TYR A 152 7.28 5.81 11.83
CA TYR A 152 8.45 5.11 12.36
C TYR A 152 8.98 5.71 13.67
N ILE A 153 8.95 7.05 13.80
CA ILE A 153 9.44 7.78 14.97
C ILE A 153 8.41 7.76 16.10
N LEU A 154 7.14 7.98 15.79
CA LEU A 154 6.07 8.07 16.78
C LEU A 154 5.71 6.71 17.37
N PHE A 155 5.95 5.60 16.66
CA PHE A 155 5.61 4.25 17.10
C PHE A 155 6.82 3.32 17.10
N PRO A 156 7.79 3.51 18.03
CA PRO A 156 9.00 2.70 18.10
C PRO A 156 8.73 1.19 18.28
N GLU A 157 7.63 0.82 18.92
CA GLU A 157 7.17 -0.56 19.11
C GLU A 157 6.78 -1.26 17.80
N PHE A 158 6.45 -0.51 16.74
CA PHE A 158 6.01 -1.03 15.43
C PHE A 158 7.02 -0.74 14.30
N GLN A 159 8.28 -0.52 14.65
CA GLN A 159 9.34 -0.26 13.66
C GLN A 159 9.52 -1.40 12.67
N GLU A 160 9.42 -2.66 13.11
CA GLU A 160 9.60 -3.80 12.20
C GLU A 160 8.50 -3.89 11.15
N THR A 161 7.26 -3.61 11.53
CA THR A 161 6.12 -3.47 10.61
C THR A 161 6.38 -2.38 9.58
N THR A 162 6.89 -1.24 10.03
CA THR A 162 7.24 -0.12 9.16
C THR A 162 8.38 -0.48 8.21
N ARG A 163 9.42 -1.20 8.68
CA ARG A 163 10.51 -1.70 7.81
C ARG A 163 10.01 -2.66 6.74
N ARG A 164 9.15 -3.62 7.12
CA ARG A 164 8.52 -4.54 6.16
C ARG A 164 7.69 -3.79 5.12
N PHE A 165 6.97 -2.75 5.54
CA PHE A 165 6.21 -1.91 4.62
C PHE A 165 7.11 -1.08 3.70
N VAL A 166 8.21 -0.53 4.21
CA VAL A 166 9.19 0.20 3.38
C VAL A 166 9.84 -0.70 2.34
N LYS A 167 10.11 -1.98 2.66
CA LYS A 167 10.56 -2.97 1.65
C LYS A 167 9.56 -3.08 0.50
N PHE A 168 8.26 -3.11 0.81
CA PHE A 168 7.18 -3.10 -0.18
C PHE A 168 7.19 -1.81 -1.02
N VAL A 169 7.32 -0.63 -0.39
CA VAL A 169 7.38 0.66 -1.10
C VAL A 169 8.58 0.73 -2.04
N ILE A 170 9.77 0.33 -1.57
CA ILE A 170 10.98 0.28 -2.41
C ILE A 170 10.77 -0.67 -3.59
N ALA A 171 10.18 -1.85 -3.35
CA ALA A 171 9.88 -2.81 -4.40
C ALA A 171 8.92 -2.23 -5.45
N TYR A 172 7.87 -1.53 -5.03
CA TYR A 172 6.96 -0.83 -5.93
C TYR A 172 7.67 0.26 -6.76
N GLU A 173 8.47 1.13 -6.12
CA GLU A 173 9.18 2.22 -6.81
C GLU A 173 10.21 1.70 -7.82
N VAL A 174 10.97 0.67 -7.44
CA VAL A 174 11.91 0.01 -8.36
C VAL A 174 11.13 -0.64 -9.51
N GLY A 175 10.02 -1.32 -9.23
CA GLY A 175 9.12 -1.90 -10.23
C GLY A 175 8.62 -0.88 -11.26
N SER A 176 8.24 0.31 -10.79
CA SER A 176 7.82 1.43 -11.64
C SER A 176 8.94 1.86 -12.60
N ARG A 177 10.18 1.96 -12.10
CA ARG A 177 11.37 2.29 -12.91
C ARG A 177 11.73 1.19 -13.91
N ILE A 178 11.58 -0.08 -13.54
CA ILE A 178 11.75 -1.21 -14.46
C ILE A 178 10.68 -1.14 -15.57
N SER A 179 9.41 -0.96 -15.20
CA SER A 179 8.29 -0.93 -16.16
C SER A 179 8.38 0.22 -17.16
N SER A 180 8.96 1.35 -16.75
CA SER A 180 9.21 2.51 -17.61
C SER A 180 10.53 2.42 -18.39
N GLY A 181 11.28 1.32 -18.27
CA GLY A 181 12.52 1.08 -18.99
C GLY A 181 13.71 1.92 -18.49
N LYS A 182 13.61 2.52 -17.29
CA LYS A 182 14.69 3.28 -16.62
C LYS A 182 15.69 2.38 -15.89
N ILE A 183 15.34 1.11 -15.68
CA ILE A 183 16.22 0.08 -15.12
C ILE A 183 16.20 -1.10 -16.07
N ARG A 184 17.39 -1.52 -16.53
CA ARG A 184 17.59 -2.61 -17.48
C ARG A 184 18.67 -3.60 -17.02
N THR A 185 19.50 -3.19 -16.06
CA THR A 185 20.64 -3.97 -15.55
C THR A 185 20.59 -4.14 -14.04
N ASP A 186 21.32 -5.13 -13.52
CA ASP A 186 21.45 -5.38 -12.08
C ASP A 186 22.15 -4.27 -11.31
N MET A 187 23.08 -3.59 -11.98
CA MET A 187 23.77 -2.42 -11.43
C MET A 187 22.78 -1.26 -11.23
N GLU A 188 21.98 -0.94 -12.25
CA GLU A 188 20.93 0.09 -12.15
C GLU A 188 19.88 -0.27 -11.09
N LEU A 189 19.47 -1.54 -11.02
CA LEU A 189 18.55 -2.01 -9.99
C LEU A 189 19.15 -1.82 -8.60
N SER A 190 20.41 -2.21 -8.42
CA SER A 190 21.12 -2.10 -7.15
C SER A 190 21.35 -0.65 -6.74
N MET A 191 21.63 0.25 -7.68
CA MET A 191 21.71 1.68 -7.40
C MET A 191 20.34 2.25 -7.03
N ALA A 192 19.30 1.95 -7.80
CA ALA A 192 17.96 2.46 -7.57
C ALA A 192 17.41 2.07 -6.20
N LYS A 193 17.53 0.79 -5.79
CA LYS A 193 17.07 0.35 -4.46
C LYS A 193 17.78 1.10 -3.33
N ASN A 194 19.09 1.35 -3.47
CA ASN A 194 19.86 2.04 -2.44
C ASN A 194 19.51 3.54 -2.38
N VAL A 195 19.39 4.21 -3.52
CA VAL A 195 18.97 5.62 -3.58
C VAL A 195 17.58 5.79 -2.96
N ILE A 196 16.60 4.96 -3.35
CA ILE A 196 15.25 5.02 -2.78
C ILE A 196 15.30 4.73 -1.27
N ALA A 197 16.07 3.73 -0.82
CA ALA A 197 16.20 3.45 0.61
C ALA A 197 16.79 4.63 1.40
N LEU A 198 17.78 5.32 0.84
CA LEU A 198 18.36 6.53 1.43
C LEU A 198 17.35 7.67 1.52
N ASP A 199 16.58 7.91 0.46
CA ASP A 199 15.53 8.93 0.43
C ASP A 199 14.47 8.67 1.53
N ILE A 200 14.04 7.41 1.64
CA ILE A 200 13.06 6.96 2.66
C ILE A 200 13.65 7.02 4.07
N GLY A 201 14.96 6.80 4.24
CA GLY A 201 15.65 7.01 5.52
C GLY A 201 15.23 6.07 6.65
N ILE A 202 14.62 4.91 6.34
CA ILE A 202 14.29 3.88 7.32
C ILE A 202 15.33 2.75 7.26
N PRO A 203 16.06 2.47 8.36
CA PRO A 203 17.16 1.50 8.34
C PRO A 203 16.64 0.06 8.21
N LYS A 204 17.50 -0.83 7.67
CA LYS A 204 17.25 -2.27 7.53
C LYS A 204 16.01 -2.63 6.69
N ALA A 205 15.59 -1.74 5.79
CA ALA A 205 14.40 -1.89 4.96
C ALA A 205 14.70 -2.19 3.48
N LEU A 206 15.91 -2.64 3.14
CA LEU A 206 16.27 -2.97 1.77
C LEU A 206 15.65 -4.32 1.35
N PRO A 207 14.88 -4.41 0.25
CA PRO A 207 14.33 -5.67 -0.25
C PRO A 207 15.34 -6.46 -1.10
N SER A 208 15.12 -7.78 -1.22
CA SER A 208 15.84 -8.64 -2.16
C SER A 208 15.32 -8.44 -3.59
N THR A 209 16.13 -8.78 -4.61
CA THR A 209 15.71 -8.70 -6.01
C THR A 209 14.48 -9.55 -6.28
N ASN A 210 14.42 -10.77 -5.71
CA ASN A 210 13.26 -11.65 -5.86
C ASN A 210 11.97 -11.01 -5.32
N TYR A 211 12.03 -10.39 -4.15
CA TYR A 211 10.90 -9.68 -3.57
C TYR A 211 10.46 -8.50 -4.44
N ILE A 212 11.42 -7.74 -4.99
CA ILE A 212 11.13 -6.64 -5.93
C ILE A 212 10.36 -7.16 -7.13
N VAL A 213 10.84 -8.22 -7.78
CA VAL A 213 10.20 -8.80 -8.97
C VAL A 213 8.80 -9.29 -8.65
N GLU A 214 8.62 -9.98 -7.52
CA GLU A 214 7.33 -10.52 -7.09
C GLU A 214 6.30 -9.40 -6.87
N VAL A 215 6.64 -8.39 -6.06
CA VAL A 215 5.74 -7.25 -5.82
C VAL A 215 5.43 -6.52 -7.12
N SER A 216 6.44 -6.25 -7.96
CA SER A 216 6.29 -5.44 -9.17
C SER A 216 5.28 -6.03 -10.16
N ARG A 217 5.18 -7.37 -10.24
CA ARG A 217 4.23 -8.06 -11.11
C ARG A 217 2.76 -7.77 -10.77
N HIS A 218 2.44 -7.41 -9.52
CA HIS A 218 1.09 -7.06 -9.11
C HIS A 218 0.67 -5.63 -9.50
N PHE A 219 1.61 -4.81 -9.96
CA PHE A 219 1.35 -3.39 -10.28
C PHE A 219 1.66 -3.02 -11.73
N PHE A 220 2.56 -3.77 -12.38
CA PHE A 220 3.09 -3.42 -13.69
C PHE A 220 3.13 -4.62 -14.63
N THR A 221 2.94 -4.36 -15.93
CA THR A 221 3.28 -5.32 -16.97
C THR A 221 4.78 -5.22 -17.22
N LEU A 222 5.54 -6.23 -16.80
CA LEU A 222 7.00 -6.27 -16.89
C LEU A 222 7.42 -7.14 -18.08
N GLN A 223 8.52 -6.78 -18.75
CA GLN A 223 9.07 -7.59 -19.83
C GLN A 223 9.87 -8.77 -19.25
N GLU A 224 9.50 -10.01 -19.61
CA GLU A 224 10.07 -11.23 -19.04
C GLU A 224 11.58 -11.41 -19.28
N ASN A 225 12.10 -10.88 -20.38
CA ASN A 225 13.55 -10.86 -20.67
C ASN A 225 14.33 -10.08 -19.60
N ILE A 226 13.85 -8.91 -19.18
CA ILE A 226 14.48 -8.09 -18.13
C ILE A 226 14.35 -8.80 -16.78
N LEU A 227 13.22 -9.45 -16.50
CA LEU A 227 13.07 -10.20 -15.24
C LEU A 227 14.01 -11.40 -15.15
N LYS A 228 14.22 -12.10 -16.26
CA LYS A 228 15.15 -13.24 -16.33
C LYS A 228 16.59 -12.78 -16.12
N SER A 229 17.03 -11.72 -16.78
CA SER A 229 18.40 -11.21 -16.60
C SER A 229 18.67 -10.81 -15.15
N LEU A 230 17.71 -10.11 -14.52
CA LEU A 230 17.86 -9.64 -13.13
C LEU A 230 17.89 -10.79 -12.11
N LYS A 231 17.18 -11.88 -12.37
CA LYS A 231 17.18 -13.08 -11.51
C LYS A 231 18.46 -13.89 -11.65
N THR A 232 18.95 -14.09 -12.88
CA THR A 232 20.16 -14.86 -13.14
C THR A 232 21.39 -14.22 -12.49
N SER A 233 21.57 -12.91 -12.63
CA SER A 233 22.71 -12.20 -12.01
C SER A 233 22.64 -12.19 -10.48
N SER A 234 21.43 -12.17 -9.90
CA SER A 234 21.25 -12.25 -8.45
C SER A 234 21.64 -13.62 -7.89
N ALA A 235 21.27 -14.71 -8.60
CA ALA A 235 21.62 -16.07 -8.20
C ALA A 235 23.12 -16.36 -8.30
N GLU A 236 23.80 -15.83 -9.32
CA GLU A 236 25.25 -15.98 -9.48
C GLU A 236 26.03 -15.34 -8.31
N LYS A 237 25.56 -14.18 -7.81
CA LYS A 237 26.19 -13.49 -6.66
C LYS A 237 25.94 -14.17 -5.32
N GLU A 238 24.78 -14.79 -5.12
CA GLU A 238 24.50 -15.57 -3.89
C GLU A 238 25.36 -16.85 -3.81
N ILE A 239 25.68 -17.45 -4.96
CA ILE A 239 26.57 -18.63 -5.06
C ILE A 239 28.04 -18.25 -4.82
N GLU A 240 28.48 -17.06 -5.26
CA GLU A 240 29.86 -16.59 -5.00
C GLU A 240 30.10 -16.22 -3.54
N VAL A 241 29.10 -15.66 -2.84
CA VAL A 241 29.22 -15.33 -1.41
C VAL A 241 29.28 -16.61 -0.55
N GLY A 242 28.51 -17.65 -0.90
CA GLY A 242 28.52 -18.93 -0.19
C GLY A 242 29.73 -19.84 -0.45
N LYS A 243 30.69 -19.42 -1.29
CA LYS A 243 31.96 -20.14 -1.54
C LYS A 243 33.16 -19.54 -0.80
N ASN A 244 32.97 -18.41 -0.12
CA ASN A 244 34.01 -17.71 0.64
C ASN A 244 33.80 -17.76 2.17
N ASP A 245 32.86 -18.59 2.64
CA ASP A 245 32.71 -19.01 4.05
C ASP A 245 33.20 -20.46 4.24
#